data_AF-A0AAE7USJ1-F1
#
_entry.id   AF-A0AAE7USJ1-F1
#
_cell.length_a   1.000
_cell.length_b   1.000
_cell.length_c   1.000
_cell.angle_alpha   90.00
_cell.angle_beta   90.00
_cell.angle_gamma   90.00
#
_symmetry.space_group_name_H-M   'P 1'
#
loop_
_entity.id
_entity.type
_entity.pdbx_description
1 polymer ?
#
loop_
_entity_poly.entity_id
_entity_poly.type
_entity_poly.pdbx_seq_one_letter_code
_entity_poly.pdbx_strand_id
1 'polypeptide(L)' 'MLSLPAILGISLGSAGYVAFSRKNKPWSFLKRLGYFIAVSMAILLVMLAVNFGLYYSNLKA' A
#
# COMPACT_ATOMS: atom_id res chain seq x y z
N MET A 1 8.72 -14.53 -4.19
CA MET A 1 7.40 -14.14 -3.70
C MET A 1 7.57 -13.34 -2.42
N LEU A 2 6.80 -12.26 -2.24
CA LEU A 2 6.79 -11.50 -0.99
C LEU A 2 5.86 -12.15 0.03
N SER A 3 6.24 -12.10 1.31
CA SER A 3 5.41 -12.57 2.40
C SER A 3 4.26 -11.60 2.69
N LEU A 4 3.12 -12.11 3.18
CA LEU A 4 1.97 -11.28 3.53
C LEU A 4 2.32 -10.15 4.54
N PRO A 5 3.12 -10.40 5.60
CA PRO A 5 3.55 -9.34 6.49
C PRO A 5 4.37 -8.24 5.79
N ALA A 6 5.22 -8.61 4.83
CA ALA A 6 6.00 -7.64 4.06
C ALA A 6 5.11 -6.76 3.18
N ILE A 7 4.13 -7.36 2.48
CA ILE A 7 3.16 -6.63 1.66
C ILE A 7 2.34 -5.65 2.51
N LEU A 8 1.87 -6.11 3.67
CA LEU A 8 1.14 -5.26 4.63
C LEU A 8 2.01 -4.12 5.13
N GLY A 9 3.25 -4.40 5.54
CA GLY A 9 4.20 -3.40 6.01
C GLY A 9 4.52 -2.33 4.97
N ILE A 10 4.76 -2.74 3.71
CA ILE A 10 5.02 -1.81 2.61
C ILE A 10 3.79 -0.95 2.32
N SER A 11 2.60 -1.56 2.28
CA SER A 11 1.35 -0.86 1.97
C SER A 11 1.01 0.20 3.03
N LEU A 12 1.08 -0.18 4.31
CA LEU A 12 0.80 0.71 5.43
C LEU A 12 1.90 1.77 5.61
N GLY A 13 3.17 1.38 5.48
CA GLY A 13 4.30 2.29 5.63
C GLY A 13 4.34 3.37 4.56
N SER A 14 4.16 2.99 3.29
CA SER A 14 4.13 3.94 2.17
C SER A 14 2.91 4.85 2.21
N ALA A 15 1.72 4.31 2.47
CA ALA A 15 0.51 5.11 2.62
C ALA A 15 0.61 6.04 3.84
N GLY A 16 1.21 5.57 4.94
CA GLY A 16 1.44 6.35 6.15
C GLY A 16 2.36 7.53 5.86
N TYR A 17 3.47 7.29 5.17
CA TYR A 17 4.36 8.36 4.73
C TYR A 17 3.63 9.37 3.85
N VAL A 18 2.89 8.93 2.82
CA VAL A 18 2.20 9.84 1.89
C VAL A 18 1.08 10.62 2.58
N ALA A 19 0.32 9.98 3.46
CA ALA A 19 -0.74 10.63 4.21
C ALA A 19 -0.16 11.60 5.24
N PHE A 20 0.84 11.20 6.02
CA PHE A 20 1.33 11.93 7.19
C PHE A 20 2.55 12.85 6.96
N SER A 21 3.26 12.74 5.83
CA SER A 21 4.44 13.58 5.51
C SER A 21 4.08 14.97 4.96
N ARG A 22 2.87 15.17 4.41
CA ARG A 22 2.45 16.47 3.87
C ARG A 22 2.33 17.55 4.96
N LYS A 23 3.37 18.37 5.12
CA LYS A 23 3.41 19.52 6.06
C LYS A 23 2.52 20.70 5.64
N ASN A 24 2.17 20.82 4.35
CA ASN A 24 1.59 22.06 3.80
C ASN A 24 0.11 21.96 3.38
N LYS A 25 -0.60 20.86 3.68
CA LYS A 25 -2.01 20.71 3.32
C LYS A 25 -2.87 20.62 4.58
N PRO A 26 -3.67 21.65 4.91
CA PRO A 26 -4.52 21.65 6.11
C PRO A 26 -5.75 20.77 5.87
N TRP A 27 -5.53 19.45 5.80
CA TRP A 27 -6.61 18.49 5.82
C TRP A 27 -6.96 18.14 7.26
N SER A 28 -8.26 18.13 7.55
CA SER A 28 -8.76 17.57 8.81
C SER A 28 -8.23 16.14 8.99
N PHE A 29 -7.91 15.78 10.23
CA PHE A 29 -7.40 14.46 10.59
C PHE A 29 -8.27 13.32 10.01
N LEU A 30 -9.60 13.50 9.99
CA LEU A 30 -10.53 12.51 9.45
C LEU A 30 -10.37 12.32 7.93
N LYS A 31 -10.16 13.41 7.18
CA LYS A 31 -9.88 13.34 5.73
C LYS A 31 -8.52 12.69 5.47
N ARG A 32 -7.55 12.94 6.34
CA ARG A 32 -6.20 12.36 6.27
C ARG A 32 -6.24 10.85 6.53
N LEU A 33 -7.02 10.41 7.51
CA LEU A 33 -7.23 9.00 7.84
C LEU A 33 -7.98 8.27 6.72
N GLY A 34 -9.05 8.88 6.17
CA GLY A 34 -9.75 8.33 5.01
C GLY A 34 -8.85 8.18 3.79
N TYR A 35 -8.02 9.19 3.52
CA TYR A 35 -7.02 9.12 2.45
C TYR A 35 -5.95 8.04 2.71
N PHE A 36 -5.48 7.91 3.96
CA PHE A 36 -4.55 6.85 4.35
C PHE A 36 -5.11 5.46 4.08
N ILE A 37 -6.36 5.19 4.47
CA ILE A 37 -7.02 3.89 4.25
C ILE A 37 -7.18 3.62 2.75
N ALA A 38 -7.67 4.60 1.99
CA ALA A 38 -7.87 4.46 0.55
C ALA A 38 -6.56 4.16 -0.19
N VAL A 39 -5.47 4.89 0.13
CA VAL A 39 -4.16 4.68 -0.47
C VAL A 39 -3.54 3.35 -0.02
N SER A 40 -3.68 2.98 1.26
CA SER A 40 -3.20 1.69 1.77
C SER A 40 -3.83 0.53 1.02
N MET A 41 -5.16 0.57 0.81
CA MET A 41 -5.89 -0.44 0.05
C MET A 41 -5.44 -0.51 -1.41
N ALA A 42 -5.23 0.64 -2.06
CA ALA A 42 -4.76 0.68 -3.44
C ALA A 42 -3.37 0.03 -3.59
N ILE A 43 -2.43 0.37 -2.71
CA ILE A 43 -1.07 -0.19 -2.72
C ILE A 43 -1.10 -1.70 -2.41
N LEU A 44 -1.94 -2.12 -1.46
CA LEU A 44 -2.10 -3.51 -1.10
C LEU A 44 -2.60 -4.35 -2.27
N LEU A 45 -3.62 -3.88 -3.00
CA LEU A 45 -4.15 -4.56 -4.19
C LEU A 45 -3.11 -4.69 -5.30
N VAL A 46 -2.34 -3.63 -5.56
CA VAL A 46 -1.26 -3.66 -6.56
C VAL A 46 -0.17 -4.65 -6.16
N MET A 47 0.29 -4.61 -4.91
CA MET A 47 1.31 -5.55 -4.43
C MET A 47 0.82 -7.00 -4.47
N LEU A 48 -0.45 -7.25 -4.13
CA LEU A 48 -1.02 -8.59 -4.22
C LEU A 48 -1.05 -9.07 -5.68
N ALA A 49 -1.54 -8.22 -6.59
CA ALA A 49 -1.60 -8.54 -8.02
C ALA A 49 -0.20 -8.82 -8.60
N VAL A 50 0.81 -8.01 -8.26
CA VAL A 50 2.20 -8.23 -8.67
C VAL A 50 2.76 -9.52 -8.08
N ASN A 51 2.51 -9.79 -6.79
CA ASN A 51 2.98 -11.01 -6.14
C ASN A 51 2.36 -12.27 -6.76
N PHE A 52 1.07 -12.22 -7.11
CA PHE A 52 0.40 -13.30 -7.86
C PHE A 52 0.92 -13.43 -9.30
N GLY A 53 1.11 -12.32 -10.01
CA GLY A 53 1.68 -12.33 -11.36
C GLY A 53 3.06 -12.97 -11.38
N LEU A 54 3.94 -12.59 -10.44
CA LEU A 54 5.27 -13.19 -10.30
C LEU A 54 5.21 -14.68 -9.90
N TYR A 55 4.24 -15.07 -9.07
CA TYR A 55 4.02 -16.47 -8.73
C TYR A 55 3.68 -17.30 -9.97
N TYR A 56 2.68 -16.89 -10.74
CA TYR A 56 2.27 -17.62 -11.94
C TYR A 56 3.35 -17.63 -13.03
N SER A 57 4.09 -16.53 -13.21
CA SER A 57 5.20 -16.48 -14.16
C SER A 57 6.36 -17.39 -13.77
N ASN A 58 6.68 -17.51 -12.47
CA ASN A 58 7.68 -18.48 -12.00
C ASN A 58 7.16 -19.92 -12.00
N LEU A 59 5.85 -20.14 -11.87
CA LEU A 59 5.26 -21.48 -11.93
C LEU A 59 5.21 -22.04 -13.36
N LYS A 60 5.18 -21.16 -14.37
CA LYS A 60 5.14 -21.50 -15.80
C LYS A 60 6.52 -21.51 -16.48
N ALA A 61 7.56 -21.01 -15.80
CA ALA A 61 8.95 -21.01 -16.28
C ALA A 61 9.68 -22.26 -15.80
#